data_AF-A0A967THT3-F1
#
_entry.id   AF-A0A967THT3-F1
#
_cell.length_a   1.000
_cell.length_b   1.000
_cell.length_c   1.000
_cell.angle_alpha   90.00
_cell.angle_beta   90.00
_cell.angle_gamma   90.00
#
_symmetry.space_group_name_H-M   'P 1'
#
loop_
_entity.id
_entity.type
_entity.pdbx_description
1 polymer ?
#
loop_
_entity_poly.entity_id
_entity_poly.type
_entity_poly.pdbx_seq_one_letter_code
_entity_poly.pdbx_strand_id
1 'polypeptide(L)'
;GFGDAGTTAQSCLQPDGYVAEASDCDDASAATFPGAAPQDGLDDCMKDADEDDWGDATPPPGVVPGTDCDDNDFGANPDSVWYADADGDGYGDPGLTQTVCLRPAGYVTDGTDCDDTSPTAAVTFPGAAPNDSAAACMKDADGDDWGDATPPAGVTAGTDCDDDPSTGFPTHPGAAPKDDPAACMTDVDGDDWGEQSPAAGVVAGT
;
A
#
# COMPACT_ATOMS: atom_id res chain seq x y z
N GLY A 1 24.07 16.11 9.78
CA GLY A 1 23.41 17.36 9.40
C GLY A 1 24.41 18.19 8.64
N PHE A 2 23.95 18.91 7.64
CA PHE A 2 24.71 19.93 6.95
C PHE A 2 24.58 21.24 7.74
N GLY A 3 25.59 22.09 7.64
CA GLY A 3 25.71 23.33 8.39
C GLY A 3 25.86 24.51 7.46
N ASP A 4 25.61 25.69 8.01
CA ASP A 4 25.68 26.96 7.30
C ASP A 4 27.15 27.36 7.03
N ALA A 5 27.50 27.56 5.76
CA ALA A 5 28.82 28.05 5.35
C ALA A 5 29.09 29.53 5.71
N GLY A 6 28.05 30.32 5.88
CA GLY A 6 28.05 31.71 6.34
C GLY A 6 28.08 31.87 7.86
N THR A 7 27.60 30.89 8.62
CA THR A 7 27.63 30.88 10.10
C THR A 7 28.66 29.90 10.63
N THR A 8 29.93 30.33 10.60
CA THR A 8 31.04 29.53 11.12
C THR A 8 31.36 29.88 12.57
N ALA A 9 31.61 28.87 13.41
CA ALA A 9 32.19 29.05 14.73
C ALA A 9 33.53 28.32 14.83
N GLN A 10 34.58 29.03 15.24
CA GLN A 10 35.90 28.43 15.45
C GLN A 10 36.04 27.96 16.91
N SER A 11 36.10 26.65 17.12
CA SER A 11 36.23 26.02 18.43
C SER A 11 37.08 24.75 18.34
N CYS A 12 37.68 24.32 19.45
CA CYS A 12 38.44 23.08 19.52
C CYS A 12 37.54 21.83 19.63
N LEU A 13 36.24 22.02 19.90
CA LEU A 13 35.20 21.00 19.97
C LEU A 13 33.99 21.50 19.18
N GLN A 14 33.26 20.60 18.52
CA GLN A 14 32.01 20.91 17.82
C GLN A 14 31.04 21.62 18.78
N PRO A 15 30.70 22.89 18.55
CA PRO A 15 29.72 23.59 19.38
C PRO A 15 28.33 22.99 19.22
N ASP A 16 27.52 23.04 20.27
CA ASP A 16 26.11 22.63 20.19
C ASP A 16 25.39 23.46 19.09
N GLY A 17 24.72 22.75 18.17
CA GLY A 17 24.03 23.36 17.04
C GLY A 17 24.87 23.65 15.80
N TYR A 18 26.16 23.26 15.78
CA TYR A 18 27.03 23.37 14.61
C TYR A 18 27.42 21.99 14.12
N VAL A 19 27.70 21.85 12.83
CA VAL A 19 28.21 20.62 12.20
C VAL A 19 29.47 20.92 11.39
N ALA A 20 30.29 19.90 11.19
CA ALA A 20 31.58 20.05 10.51
C ALA A 20 31.43 20.24 8.99
N GLU A 21 30.37 19.68 8.42
CA GLU A 21 30.08 19.75 6.99
C GLU A 21 29.20 20.97 6.73
N ALA A 22 29.79 22.03 6.17
CA ALA A 22 29.13 23.30 5.90
C ALA A 22 28.42 23.33 4.53
N SER A 23 28.02 22.17 4.03
CA SER A 23 27.57 22.02 2.64
C SER A 23 26.07 22.26 2.45
N ASP A 24 25.37 22.80 3.45
CA ASP A 24 23.95 23.13 3.30
C ASP A 24 23.81 24.27 2.28
N CYS A 25 22.86 24.12 1.35
CA CYS A 25 22.71 25.09 0.28
C CYS A 25 21.44 25.94 0.36
N ASP A 26 20.54 25.67 1.31
CA ASP A 26 19.56 26.64 1.79
C ASP A 26 19.25 26.42 3.28
N ASP A 27 19.84 27.25 4.15
CA ASP A 27 19.64 27.18 5.61
C ASP A 27 18.18 27.42 6.06
N ALA A 28 17.32 27.95 5.20
CA ALA A 28 15.90 28.09 5.49
C ALA A 28 15.10 26.80 5.22
N SER A 29 15.71 25.79 4.61
CA SER A 29 15.07 24.59 4.09
C SER A 29 15.85 23.33 4.43
N ALA A 30 15.33 22.54 5.37
CA ALA A 30 15.92 21.24 5.72
C ALA A 30 15.88 20.22 4.56
N ALA A 31 15.07 20.49 3.53
CA ALA A 31 14.90 19.71 2.31
C ALA A 31 15.97 20.02 1.24
N THR A 32 16.88 20.96 1.48
CA THR A 32 17.73 21.53 0.41
C THR A 32 19.22 21.41 0.75
N PHE A 33 19.83 20.32 0.31
CA PHE A 33 21.22 20.02 0.60
C PHE A 33 21.84 19.14 -0.51
N PRO A 34 23.18 19.05 -0.59
CA PRO A 34 23.86 18.11 -1.47
C PRO A 34 23.45 16.67 -1.22
N GLY A 35 22.86 16.04 -2.24
CA GLY A 35 22.33 14.67 -2.14
C GLY A 35 20.94 14.58 -1.48
N ALA A 36 20.18 15.68 -1.43
CA ALA A 36 18.76 15.65 -1.06
C ALA A 36 17.94 14.83 -2.06
N ALA A 37 18.27 14.91 -3.34
CA ALA A 37 17.62 14.16 -4.41
C ALA A 37 18.61 13.19 -5.10
N PRO A 38 18.91 12.03 -4.48
CA PRO A 38 19.92 11.12 -5.00
C PRO A 38 19.61 10.54 -6.39
N GLN A 39 18.35 10.61 -6.85
CA GLN A 39 17.92 10.06 -8.13
C GLN A 39 18.30 10.99 -9.28
N ASP A 40 18.40 12.30 -9.00
CA ASP A 40 18.87 13.31 -9.94
C ASP A 40 20.37 13.61 -9.79
N GLY A 41 20.88 13.67 -8.55
CA GLY A 41 22.27 14.06 -8.28
C GLY A 41 22.73 13.78 -6.84
N LEU A 42 23.64 12.81 -6.69
CA LEU A 42 24.14 12.37 -5.37
C LEU A 42 24.91 13.43 -4.57
N ASP A 43 25.55 14.39 -5.25
CA ASP A 43 26.37 15.44 -4.63
C ASP A 43 25.92 16.85 -5.02
N ASP A 44 24.84 16.95 -5.82
CA ASP A 44 24.34 18.23 -6.30
C ASP A 44 23.46 18.87 -5.22
N CYS A 45 23.59 20.18 -5.08
CA CYS A 45 22.68 20.96 -4.25
C CYS A 45 21.29 20.93 -4.88
N MET A 46 20.42 20.09 -4.37
CA MET A 46 19.04 19.91 -4.85
C MET A 46 18.08 20.10 -3.69
N LYS A 47 16.79 20.26 -4.01
CA LYS A 47 15.70 20.30 -3.05
C LYS A 47 14.79 19.11 -3.31
N ASP A 48 14.50 18.34 -2.28
CA ASP A 48 13.52 17.26 -2.31
C ASP A 48 12.41 17.62 -1.32
N ALA A 49 11.23 17.96 -1.85
CA ALA A 49 10.17 18.60 -1.08
C ALA A 49 9.20 17.60 -0.44
N ASP A 50 8.99 16.46 -1.08
CA ASP A 50 8.08 15.40 -0.67
C ASP A 50 8.80 14.11 -0.24
N GLU A 51 10.14 14.15 -0.17
CA GLU A 51 11.04 13.12 0.32
C GLU A 51 11.09 11.88 -0.58
N ASP A 52 10.80 12.03 -1.87
CA ASP A 52 10.74 10.94 -2.85
C ASP A 52 12.07 10.65 -3.55
N ASP A 53 13.13 11.33 -3.10
CA ASP A 53 14.50 11.32 -3.58
C ASP A 53 14.71 11.94 -4.98
N TRP A 54 13.68 12.53 -5.59
CA TRP A 54 13.77 13.33 -6.81
C TRP A 54 13.80 14.82 -6.50
N GLY A 55 14.45 15.58 -7.39
CA GLY A 55 14.69 17.00 -7.15
C GLY A 55 13.59 17.85 -7.74
N ASP A 56 13.13 18.84 -6.98
CA ASP A 56 12.13 19.85 -7.37
C ASP A 56 12.51 20.47 -8.73
N ALA A 57 11.58 20.46 -9.68
CA ALA A 57 11.80 21.00 -11.03
C ALA A 57 11.92 22.53 -11.05
N THR A 58 11.44 23.22 -10.01
CA THR A 58 11.42 24.68 -9.89
C THR A 58 11.96 25.19 -8.55
N PRO A 59 13.20 24.82 -8.16
CA PRO A 59 13.70 25.11 -6.84
C PRO A 59 14.13 26.58 -6.71
N PRO A 60 14.40 27.07 -5.48
CA PRO A 60 14.90 28.41 -5.25
C PRO A 60 16.22 28.74 -6.00
N PRO A 61 16.50 30.02 -6.29
CA PRO A 61 17.76 30.40 -6.93
C PRO A 61 18.99 29.95 -6.14
N GLY A 62 19.93 29.28 -6.82
CA GLY A 62 21.13 28.73 -6.19
C GLY A 62 21.08 27.23 -5.95
N VAL A 63 19.91 26.62 -6.13
CA VAL A 63 19.67 25.17 -6.10
C VAL A 63 19.60 24.64 -7.53
N VAL A 64 20.13 23.44 -7.77
CA VAL A 64 20.06 22.73 -9.05
C VAL A 64 18.64 22.21 -9.27
N PRO A 65 17.96 22.57 -10.38
CA PRO A 65 16.67 21.98 -10.74
C PRO A 65 16.80 20.47 -10.98
N GLY A 66 15.91 19.69 -10.37
CA GLY A 66 15.79 18.26 -10.59
C GLY A 66 14.71 17.92 -11.62
N THR A 67 14.23 16.68 -11.57
CA THR A 67 13.26 16.13 -12.52
C THR A 67 11.93 15.68 -11.93
N ASP A 68 11.72 15.87 -10.62
CA ASP A 68 10.41 15.70 -9.98
C ASP A 68 9.34 16.57 -10.68
N CYS A 69 8.17 15.99 -10.94
CA CYS A 69 7.07 16.71 -11.56
C CYS A 69 5.97 17.17 -10.59
N ASP A 70 5.94 16.69 -9.35
CA ASP A 70 5.00 17.17 -8.33
C ASP A 70 5.61 17.12 -6.93
N ASP A 71 6.24 18.23 -6.53
CA ASP A 71 6.86 18.48 -5.22
C ASP A 71 5.94 18.29 -3.97
N ASN A 72 4.70 17.81 -4.14
CA ASN A 72 3.75 17.54 -3.07
C ASN A 72 3.18 16.11 -3.11
N ASP A 73 3.66 15.25 -4.01
CA ASP A 73 3.18 13.88 -4.20
C ASP A 73 4.35 12.91 -4.38
N PHE A 74 4.77 12.28 -3.27
CA PHE A 74 5.82 11.27 -3.22
C PHE A 74 5.70 10.16 -4.27
N GLY A 75 4.48 9.91 -4.77
CA GLY A 75 4.24 8.91 -5.81
C GLY A 75 4.48 9.39 -7.25
N ALA A 76 4.83 10.66 -7.49
CA ALA A 76 4.80 11.31 -8.80
C ALA A 76 6.17 11.85 -9.26
N ASN A 77 7.02 10.94 -9.74
CA ASN A 77 8.34 11.21 -10.30
C ASN A 77 8.53 10.58 -11.69
N PRO A 78 9.64 10.87 -12.40
CA PRO A 78 9.84 10.40 -13.78
C PRO A 78 9.73 8.90 -14.00
N ASP A 79 10.00 8.11 -12.95
CA ASP A 79 9.95 6.64 -12.98
C ASP A 79 8.62 6.07 -12.44
N SER A 80 7.67 6.92 -12.05
CA SER A 80 6.37 6.50 -11.53
C SER A 80 5.61 5.60 -12.49
N VAL A 81 5.10 4.50 -11.93
CA VAL A 81 4.23 3.55 -12.60
C VAL A 81 2.82 3.70 -12.04
N TRP A 82 1.88 3.98 -12.93
CA TRP A 82 0.47 4.14 -12.61
C TRP A 82 -0.32 2.95 -13.15
N TYR A 83 -1.27 2.45 -12.37
CA TYR A 83 -2.14 1.31 -12.65
C TYR A 83 -3.56 1.81 -12.91
N ALA A 84 -4.23 1.31 -13.95
CA ALA A 84 -5.58 1.75 -14.27
C ALA A 84 -6.54 1.30 -13.18
N ASP A 85 -7.35 2.22 -12.65
CA ASP A 85 -8.37 1.97 -11.63
C ASP A 85 -9.74 2.07 -12.31
N ALA A 86 -10.24 0.94 -12.81
CA ALA A 86 -11.38 0.93 -13.72
C ALA A 86 -12.73 1.07 -13.00
N ASP A 87 -12.83 0.60 -11.76
CA ASP A 87 -14.05 0.62 -10.95
C ASP A 87 -14.03 1.70 -9.85
N GLY A 88 -12.90 2.35 -9.62
CA GLY A 88 -12.75 3.55 -8.80
C GLY A 88 -12.56 3.25 -7.32
N ASP A 89 -12.00 2.10 -6.99
CA ASP A 89 -11.89 1.62 -5.61
C ASP A 89 -10.56 1.99 -4.91
N GLY A 90 -9.59 2.49 -5.69
CA GLY A 90 -8.28 2.95 -5.21
C GLY A 90 -7.13 1.97 -5.45
N TYR A 91 -7.40 0.79 -6.00
CA TYR A 91 -6.43 -0.20 -6.44
C TYR A 91 -6.52 -0.29 -7.97
N GLY A 92 -5.43 -0.64 -8.64
CA GLY A 92 -5.40 -0.69 -10.10
C GLY A 92 -4.85 -1.98 -10.67
N ASP A 93 -5.22 -2.24 -11.92
CA ASP A 93 -4.84 -3.42 -12.70
C ASP A 93 -3.30 -3.55 -12.85
N PRO A 94 -2.64 -4.57 -12.26
CA PRO A 94 -1.22 -4.84 -12.48
C PRO A 94 -0.87 -5.13 -13.95
N GLY A 95 -1.85 -5.53 -14.76
CA GLY A 95 -1.76 -5.80 -16.19
C GLY A 95 -1.93 -4.58 -17.09
N LEU A 96 -2.45 -3.45 -16.59
CA LEU A 96 -2.68 -2.24 -17.37
C LEU A 96 -2.01 -1.01 -16.73
N THR A 97 -0.78 -0.75 -17.17
CA THR A 97 0.09 0.28 -16.58
C THR A 97 0.50 1.39 -17.55
N GLN A 98 0.85 2.55 -16.97
CA GLN A 98 1.50 3.65 -17.67
C GLN A 98 2.68 4.18 -16.84
N THR A 99 3.85 4.32 -17.47
CA THR A 99 5.01 5.00 -16.87
C THR A 99 5.04 6.43 -17.35
N VAL A 100 4.60 7.35 -16.51
CA VAL A 100 4.57 8.79 -16.75
C VAL A 100 4.71 9.50 -15.41
N CYS A 101 5.25 10.71 -15.44
CA CYS A 101 5.55 11.42 -14.20
C CYS A 101 4.27 11.79 -13.43
N LEU A 102 3.37 12.55 -14.07
CA LEU A 102 2.11 12.95 -13.45
C LEU A 102 1.03 11.87 -13.60
N ARG A 103 0.28 11.64 -12.52
CA ARG A 103 -0.86 10.72 -12.47
C ARG A 103 -1.87 10.96 -13.60
N PRO A 104 -2.08 9.98 -14.50
CA PRO A 104 -3.19 10.03 -15.44
C PRO A 104 -4.55 9.95 -14.72
N ALA A 105 -5.59 10.55 -15.31
CA ALA A 105 -6.94 10.40 -14.78
C ALA A 105 -7.40 8.92 -14.84
N GLY A 106 -7.93 8.41 -13.73
CA GLY A 106 -8.38 7.01 -13.60
C GLY A 106 -7.24 6.02 -13.40
N TYR A 107 -6.11 6.46 -12.86
CA TYR A 107 -4.99 5.60 -12.50
C TYR A 107 -4.53 5.89 -11.06
N VAL A 108 -3.96 4.88 -10.39
CA VAL A 108 -3.45 4.92 -9.00
C VAL A 108 -2.03 4.32 -8.93
N THR A 109 -1.33 4.49 -7.81
CA THR A 109 0.02 3.90 -7.59
C THR A 109 -0.03 2.47 -7.07
N ASP A 110 -1.14 2.06 -6.47
CA ASP A 110 -1.32 0.71 -5.96
C ASP A 110 -1.78 -0.22 -7.09
N GLY A 111 -0.92 -1.15 -7.50
CA GLY A 111 -1.16 -2.10 -8.58
C GLY A 111 -1.63 -3.46 -8.09
N THR A 112 -2.32 -3.54 -6.96
CA THR A 112 -2.69 -4.81 -6.33
C THR A 112 -4.14 -5.23 -6.56
N ASP A 113 -4.86 -4.57 -7.48
CA ASP A 113 -6.22 -4.99 -7.82
C ASP A 113 -6.22 -6.33 -8.57
N CYS A 114 -7.12 -7.18 -8.13
CA CYS A 114 -7.35 -8.53 -8.57
C CYS A 114 -8.65 -8.69 -9.37
N ASP A 115 -9.54 -7.70 -9.30
CA ASP A 115 -10.83 -7.66 -9.97
C ASP A 115 -11.27 -6.20 -10.24
N ASP A 116 -10.75 -5.62 -11.33
CA ASP A 116 -11.08 -4.27 -11.86
C ASP A 116 -12.55 -4.10 -12.33
N THR A 117 -13.46 -4.96 -11.89
CA THR A 117 -14.90 -4.87 -12.15
C THR A 117 -15.72 -4.64 -10.90
N SER A 118 -15.08 -4.64 -9.74
CA SER A 118 -15.71 -4.61 -8.43
C SER A 118 -15.32 -3.33 -7.69
N PRO A 119 -16.21 -2.33 -7.56
CA PRO A 119 -15.92 -1.01 -6.98
C PRO A 119 -15.72 -1.03 -5.44
N THR A 120 -15.42 -2.19 -4.87
CA THR A 120 -15.20 -2.43 -3.45
C THR A 120 -13.84 -3.08 -3.26
N ALA A 121 -12.81 -2.24 -3.24
CA ALA A 121 -11.42 -2.54 -2.90
C ALA A 121 -11.22 -3.40 -1.68
N ALA A 122 -12.11 -3.26 -0.70
CA ALA A 122 -11.98 -3.89 0.59
C ALA A 122 -12.10 -5.43 0.54
N VAL A 123 -12.48 -6.02 -0.60
CA VAL A 123 -12.73 -7.46 -0.67
C VAL A 123 -11.77 -8.21 -1.59
N THR A 124 -11.23 -7.65 -2.69
CA THR A 124 -10.48 -8.46 -3.67
C THR A 124 -9.05 -7.98 -3.91
N PHE A 125 -8.09 -8.46 -3.11
CA PHE A 125 -6.67 -8.10 -3.27
C PHE A 125 -5.74 -9.17 -2.65
N PRO A 126 -4.43 -9.17 -2.94
CA PRO A 126 -3.44 -9.99 -2.26
C PRO A 126 -3.44 -9.75 -0.75
N GLY A 127 -3.91 -10.73 0.01
CA GLY A 127 -4.01 -10.64 1.47
C GLY A 127 -5.37 -10.22 2.02
N ALA A 128 -6.40 -10.13 1.17
CA ALA A 128 -7.79 -9.96 1.61
C ALA A 128 -8.24 -11.09 2.55
N ALA A 129 -7.85 -12.33 2.26
CA ALA A 129 -8.18 -13.51 3.05
C ALA A 129 -6.92 -14.16 3.69
N PRO A 130 -6.36 -13.58 4.76
CA PRO A 130 -5.10 -14.05 5.33
C PRO A 130 -5.19 -15.44 5.97
N ASN A 131 -6.39 -15.94 6.33
CA ASN A 131 -6.56 -17.28 6.89
C ASN A 131 -6.42 -18.39 5.84
N ASP A 132 -6.72 -18.09 4.57
CA ASP A 132 -6.42 -18.96 3.43
C ASP A 132 -5.01 -18.69 2.89
N SER A 133 -4.71 -17.44 2.55
CA SER A 133 -3.40 -17.05 2.01
C SER A 133 -3.15 -15.55 2.05
N ALA A 134 -2.17 -15.13 2.85
CA ALA A 134 -1.73 -13.74 2.96
C ALA A 134 -1.10 -13.13 1.68
N ALA A 135 -0.93 -13.90 0.61
CA ALA A 135 -0.32 -13.43 -0.64
C ALA A 135 -1.14 -13.77 -1.89
N ALA A 136 -2.22 -14.54 -1.75
CA ALA A 136 -3.04 -14.87 -2.91
C ALA A 136 -4.04 -13.76 -3.15
N CYS A 137 -4.26 -13.49 -4.43
CA CYS A 137 -5.32 -12.69 -4.97
C CYS A 137 -6.66 -13.37 -4.65
N MET A 138 -7.31 -13.00 -3.55
CA MET A 138 -8.53 -13.64 -3.04
C MET A 138 -9.60 -12.57 -2.82
N LYS A 139 -10.87 -13.00 -2.81
CA LYS A 139 -12.00 -12.15 -2.43
C LYS A 139 -12.45 -12.53 -1.02
N ASP A 140 -12.65 -11.56 -0.13
CA ASP A 140 -13.22 -11.72 1.21
C ASP A 140 -14.50 -10.87 1.27
N ALA A 141 -15.63 -11.44 0.83
CA ALA A 141 -16.86 -10.70 0.66
C ALA A 141 -17.51 -10.27 1.98
N ASP A 142 -17.36 -11.06 3.04
CA ASP A 142 -18.04 -10.88 4.31
C ASP A 142 -17.15 -10.32 5.43
N GLY A 143 -15.84 -10.22 5.18
CA GLY A 143 -14.85 -9.65 6.07
C GLY A 143 -14.44 -10.58 7.20
N ASP A 144 -14.57 -11.90 7.02
CA ASP A 144 -14.23 -12.91 8.02
C ASP A 144 -12.77 -13.41 7.95
N ASP A 145 -11.96 -12.79 7.07
CA ASP A 145 -10.56 -13.10 6.75
C ASP A 145 -10.36 -14.45 6.00
N TRP A 146 -11.42 -15.11 5.53
CA TRP A 146 -11.40 -16.28 4.65
C TRP A 146 -11.84 -15.90 3.23
N GLY A 147 -11.34 -16.66 2.25
CA GLY A 147 -11.56 -16.31 0.85
C GLY A 147 -12.80 -16.99 0.29
N ASP A 148 -13.62 -16.26 -0.46
CA ASP A 148 -14.81 -16.77 -1.14
C ASP A 148 -14.50 -18.10 -1.86
N ALA A 149 -15.34 -19.13 -1.66
CA ALA A 149 -15.21 -20.40 -2.40
C ALA A 149 -15.56 -20.24 -3.89
N THR A 150 -16.33 -19.20 -4.25
CA THR A 150 -16.80 -18.96 -5.62
C THR A 150 -16.52 -17.55 -6.15
N PRO A 151 -15.26 -17.10 -6.17
CA PRO A 151 -14.94 -15.73 -6.55
C PRO A 151 -15.04 -15.54 -8.08
N PRO A 152 -15.00 -14.28 -8.56
CA PRO A 152 -14.91 -13.96 -9.98
C PRO A 152 -13.73 -14.61 -10.70
N ALA A 153 -13.85 -14.76 -12.02
CA ALA A 153 -12.78 -15.36 -12.82
C ALA A 153 -11.52 -14.48 -12.82
N GLY A 154 -10.38 -15.05 -12.42
CA GLY A 154 -9.13 -14.31 -12.27
C GLY A 154 -8.69 -14.22 -10.80
N VAL A 155 -9.63 -14.38 -9.88
CA VAL A 155 -9.40 -14.41 -8.44
C VAL A 155 -9.22 -15.86 -7.97
N THR A 156 -8.33 -16.07 -7.00
CA THR A 156 -8.08 -17.37 -6.36
C THR A 156 -9.25 -17.71 -5.45
N ALA A 157 -9.85 -18.89 -5.63
CA ALA A 157 -10.86 -19.41 -4.72
C ALA A 157 -10.24 -19.74 -3.35
N GLY A 158 -10.87 -19.27 -2.28
CA GLY A 158 -10.55 -19.62 -0.90
C GLY A 158 -11.43 -20.76 -0.37
N THR A 159 -11.57 -20.83 0.94
CA THR A 159 -12.32 -21.89 1.63
C THR A 159 -13.54 -21.41 2.41
N ASP A 160 -13.83 -20.11 2.43
CA ASP A 160 -15.10 -19.59 2.94
C ASP A 160 -16.25 -20.11 2.07
N CYS A 161 -17.30 -20.57 2.71
CA CYS A 161 -18.50 -21.06 2.05
C CYS A 161 -19.77 -20.31 2.43
N ASP A 162 -19.65 -19.22 3.19
CA ASP A 162 -20.71 -18.26 3.40
C ASP A 162 -20.26 -16.84 3.00
N ASP A 163 -20.04 -16.63 1.70
CA ASP A 163 -19.68 -15.35 1.09
C ASP A 163 -20.78 -14.22 1.24
N ASP A 164 -21.75 -14.37 2.15
CA ASP A 164 -22.81 -13.39 2.41
C ASP A 164 -22.31 -12.30 3.40
N PRO A 165 -22.20 -11.03 2.96
CA PRO A 165 -21.70 -9.94 3.81
C PRO A 165 -22.58 -9.61 5.03
N SER A 166 -23.72 -10.27 5.20
CA SER A 166 -24.58 -10.13 6.36
C SER A 166 -24.27 -11.10 7.50
N THR A 167 -23.42 -12.10 7.29
CA THR A 167 -23.07 -13.11 8.31
C THR A 167 -21.70 -12.85 8.92
N GLY A 168 -20.64 -12.58 8.14
CA GLY A 168 -19.33 -12.13 8.65
C GLY A 168 -18.70 -13.07 9.69
N PHE A 169 -19.08 -14.35 9.66
CA PHE A 169 -18.68 -15.36 10.64
C PHE A 169 -17.84 -16.41 9.91
N PRO A 170 -16.66 -16.79 10.47
CA PRO A 170 -15.80 -17.84 9.93
C PRO A 170 -16.56 -19.10 9.57
N THR A 171 -16.85 -19.28 8.28
CA THR A 171 -17.64 -20.39 7.78
C THR A 171 -16.84 -21.17 6.77
N HIS A 172 -16.03 -22.10 7.27
CA HIS A 172 -15.06 -22.81 6.46
C HIS A 172 -14.93 -24.27 6.91
N PRO A 173 -14.37 -25.16 6.06
CA PRO A 173 -13.98 -26.49 6.48
C PRO A 173 -13.03 -26.45 7.69
N GLY A 174 -13.44 -27.13 8.77
CA GLY A 174 -12.66 -27.21 10.01
C GLY A 174 -13.04 -26.19 11.08
N ALA A 175 -14.03 -25.31 10.85
CA ALA A 175 -14.56 -24.38 11.86
C ALA A 175 -15.12 -25.12 13.10
N ALA A 176 -15.73 -26.30 12.91
CA ALA A 176 -16.26 -27.14 13.98
C ALA A 176 -15.55 -28.52 14.00
N PRO A 177 -14.34 -28.63 14.58
CA PRO A 177 -13.52 -29.84 14.46
C PRO A 177 -14.04 -31.05 15.25
N LYS A 178 -15.02 -30.89 16.14
CA LYS A 178 -15.67 -32.02 16.84
C LYS A 178 -16.83 -32.63 16.06
N ASP A 179 -17.35 -31.93 15.05
CA ASP A 179 -18.34 -32.44 14.10
C ASP A 179 -17.63 -33.07 12.87
N ASP A 180 -17.86 -32.54 11.66
CA ASP A 180 -17.22 -32.98 10.42
C ASP A 180 -16.19 -31.93 9.97
N PRO A 181 -14.88 -32.16 10.18
CA PRO A 181 -13.85 -31.19 9.85
C PRO A 181 -13.68 -30.95 8.35
N ALA A 182 -14.32 -31.74 7.48
CA ALA A 182 -14.32 -31.51 6.04
C ALA A 182 -15.57 -30.76 5.56
N ALA A 183 -16.58 -30.59 6.43
CA ALA A 183 -17.81 -29.90 6.10
C ALA A 183 -17.68 -28.40 6.31
N CYS A 184 -18.38 -27.65 5.47
CA CYS A 184 -18.63 -26.23 5.69
C CYS A 184 -19.52 -26.04 6.90
N MET A 185 -18.94 -25.51 7.97
CA MET A 185 -19.59 -25.35 9.26
C MET A 185 -19.23 -23.97 9.81
N THR A 186 -20.00 -23.51 10.79
CA THR A 186 -19.75 -22.28 11.54
C THR A 186 -19.77 -22.64 13.03
N ASP A 187 -18.79 -22.15 13.79
CA ASP A 187 -18.73 -22.26 15.24
C ASP A 187 -18.68 -20.86 15.85
N VAL A 188 -19.85 -20.32 16.18
CA VAL A 188 -19.99 -18.94 16.65
C VAL A 188 -19.61 -18.80 18.13
N ASP A 189 -19.77 -19.86 18.93
CA ASP A 189 -19.53 -19.82 20.38
C ASP A 189 -18.17 -20.39 20.81
N GLY A 190 -17.41 -20.96 19.86
CA GLY A 190 -16.04 -21.44 20.02
C GLY A 190 -15.96 -22.73 20.83
N ASP A 191 -17.02 -23.55 20.83
CA ASP A 191 -17.08 -24.80 21.58
C ASP A 191 -16.61 -26.03 20.77
N ASP A 192 -16.14 -25.78 19.54
CA ASP A 192 -15.70 -26.71 18.51
C ASP A 192 -16.81 -27.55 17.85
N TRP A 193 -18.09 -27.30 18.15
CA TRP A 193 -19.26 -27.90 17.50
C TRP A 193 -19.95 -26.89 16.58
N GLY A 194 -20.60 -27.39 15.53
CA GLY A 194 -21.26 -26.55 14.54
C GLY A 194 -22.60 -26.01 15.06
N GLU A 195 -22.96 -24.82 14.59
CA GLU A 195 -24.27 -24.23 14.88
C GLU A 195 -25.42 -25.15 14.40
N GLN A 196 -26.48 -25.28 15.20
CA GLN A 196 -27.62 -26.16 14.90
C GLN A 196 -28.56 -25.57 13.85
N SER A 197 -28.52 -24.25 13.69
CA SER A 197 -29.31 -23.50 12.71
C SER A 197 -28.43 -22.48 11.98
N PRO A 198 -27.46 -22.96 11.18
CA PRO A 198 -26.52 -22.08 10.50
C PRO A 198 -27.17 -21.40 9.29
N ALA A 199 -26.40 -20.53 8.64
CA ALA A 199 -26.81 -19.86 7.40
C ALA A 199 -27.10 -20.85 6.26
N ALA A 200 -27.77 -20.36 5.21
CA ALA A 200 -28.18 -21.21 4.09
C ALA A 200 -26.98 -21.63 3.25
N GLY A 201 -26.72 -22.94 3.15
CA GLY A 201 -25.54 -23.47 2.44
C GLY A 201 -24.51 -24.10 3.36
N VAL A 202 -24.61 -23.81 4.66
CA VAL A 202 -23.75 -24.35 5.73
C VAL A 202 -24.33 -25.65 6.28
N VAL A 203 -23.45 -26.58 6.63
CA VAL A 203 -23.83 -27.85 7.28
C VAL A 203 -24.11 -27.59 8.76
N ALA A 204 -25.29 -28.02 9.22
CA ALA A 204 -25.65 -27.93 10.64
C ALA A 204 -24.82 -28.92 11.49
N GLY A 205 -24.37 -28.46 12.66
CA GLY A 205 -23.68 -29.28 13.66
C GLY A 205 -24.60 -30.21 14.45
N THR A 206 -24.02 -31.07 15.30
CA THR A 206 -24.74 -32.14 16.02
C THR A 206 -24.96 -31.93 17.51
#